data_AF-A0AAV2QBJ2-F1
#
_entry.id   AF-A0AAV2QBJ2-F1
#
_cell.length_a   1.000
_cell.length_b   1.000
_cell.length_c   1.000
_cell.angle_alpha   90.00
_cell.angle_beta   90.00
_cell.angle_gamma   90.00
#
_symmetry.space_group_name_H-M   'P 1'
#
loop_
_entity.id
_entity.type
_entity.pdbx_description
1 polymer ?
#
loop_
_entity_poly.entity_id
_entity_poly.type
_entity_poly.pdbx_seq_one_letter_code
_entity_poly.pdbx_strand_id
1 'polypeptide(L)'
;MNIHGLTSEADQEEERKKHPRMLSHRIGGDSSPGLIQKPLVFEHKVTLQGRLYMCTARGTYILDQFLTRRSVLHGGIVAHDTFLLEDEECRFLNPCEVQPCGPGAVCHPHRDGERYNCSCPPGLYGKPPHCSRLIPCSSSPCGPNAICVPMGDTNNCTCLPGFLGSPPACRPECVYNNDCESVLACFGRKCEDPCTTMECGVDASCRVVDHQPRCVCPPRLSGGDPYAHCRTS
;
A
#
# COMPACT_ATOMS: atom_id res chain seq x y z
N MET A 1 21.58 -11.67 80.33
CA MET A 1 20.25 -12.02 80.85
C MET A 1 19.46 -12.70 79.72
N ASN A 2 19.06 -13.98 79.89
CA ASN A 2 17.66 -14.47 79.96
C ASN A 2 16.55 -13.75 79.14
N ILE A 3 15.53 -14.39 78.51
CA ILE A 3 15.22 -15.77 77.98
C ILE A 3 13.96 -15.70 77.05
N HIS A 4 13.68 -16.77 76.28
CA HIS A 4 12.36 -17.32 75.82
C HIS A 4 11.37 -16.59 74.87
N GLY A 5 10.65 -17.41 74.08
CA GLY A 5 9.30 -17.18 73.49
C GLY A 5 9.29 -17.05 71.95
N LEU A 6 8.72 -17.92 71.10
CA LEU A 6 7.40 -18.61 70.96
C LEU A 6 6.28 -17.78 70.29
N THR A 7 5.65 -18.38 69.25
CA THR A 7 4.24 -18.17 68.76
C THR A 7 3.86 -16.78 68.22
N SER A 8 2.85 -16.58 67.37
CA SER A 8 1.95 -17.45 66.56
C SER A 8 1.37 -16.65 65.38
N GLU A 9 0.59 -17.32 64.52
CA GLU A 9 -0.26 -16.69 63.49
C GLU A 9 -1.39 -15.83 64.10
N ALA A 10 -1.60 -14.63 63.53
CA ALA A 10 -2.76 -13.71 63.59
C ALA A 10 -2.31 -12.41 62.86
N ASP A 11 -3.01 -11.80 61.90
CA ASP A 11 -4.31 -12.07 61.28
C ASP A 11 -4.22 -11.87 59.76
N GLN A 12 -4.90 -12.70 58.97
CA GLN A 12 -5.13 -12.44 57.53
C GLN A 12 -6.51 -11.80 57.34
N GLU A 13 -6.58 -10.47 57.30
CA GLU A 13 -7.74 -9.75 56.77
C GLU A 13 -7.29 -8.37 56.23
N GLU A 14 -7.92 -7.92 55.15
CA GLU A 14 -7.91 -6.53 54.62
C GLU A 14 -6.61 -5.93 54.03
N GLU A 15 -6.14 -6.45 52.88
CA GLU A 15 -5.33 -5.66 51.93
C GLU A 15 -6.18 -5.12 50.76
N ARG A 16 -6.97 -4.08 51.08
CA ARG A 16 -7.66 -3.24 50.08
C ARG A 16 -7.22 -1.78 50.22
N LYS A 17 -6.12 -1.38 49.56
CA LYS A 17 -5.92 -0.09 48.83
C LYS A 17 -4.43 0.20 48.54
N LYS A 18 -4.01 0.13 47.27
CA LYS A 18 -3.41 1.24 46.48
C LYS A 18 -2.82 0.78 45.12
N HIS A 19 -3.20 1.49 44.06
CA HIS A 19 -2.42 1.62 42.81
C HIS A 19 -1.04 2.24 43.12
N PRO A 20 0.04 2.05 42.32
CA PRO A 20 0.09 2.35 40.87
C PRO A 20 0.95 1.31 40.07
N ARG A 21 1.45 1.47 38.82
CA ARG A 21 1.64 2.60 37.87
C ARG A 21 1.36 2.17 36.40
N MET A 22 1.10 3.17 35.55
CA MET A 22 1.27 3.11 34.08
C MET A 22 2.75 3.20 33.70
N LEU A 23 3.14 2.66 32.53
CA LEU A 23 4.31 3.15 31.78
C LEU A 23 3.85 3.74 30.44
N SER A 24 4.37 4.93 30.13
CA SER A 24 4.02 5.74 28.96
C SER A 24 5.14 5.68 27.93
N HIS A 25 4.82 5.93 26.65
CA HIS A 25 5.78 6.50 25.70
C HIS A 25 5.22 7.81 25.14
N ARG A 26 6.02 8.87 25.27
CA ARG A 26 5.83 10.20 24.65
C ARG A 26 6.91 10.37 23.58
N ILE A 27 6.56 10.95 22.44
CA ILE A 27 7.09 12.20 21.81
C ILE A 27 6.00 12.58 20.77
N GLY A 28 5.55 13.81 20.52
CA GLY A 28 5.79 15.15 21.07
C GLY A 28 5.38 16.19 20.00
N GLY A 29 4.62 17.24 20.35
CA GLY A 29 4.18 18.24 19.35
C GLY A 29 2.96 19.07 19.75
N ASP A 30 3.20 20.36 19.95
CA ASP A 30 2.35 21.55 20.09
C ASP A 30 0.80 21.53 20.28
N SER A 31 0.43 22.25 21.35
CA SER A 31 -0.64 23.26 21.46
C SER A 31 -1.88 23.24 20.51
N SER A 32 -3.00 22.69 21.01
CA SER A 32 -4.37 23.22 20.76
C SER A 32 -5.41 22.61 21.72
N PRO A 33 -6.34 23.38 22.30
CA PRO A 33 -7.43 22.86 23.11
C PRO A 33 -8.68 22.57 22.26
N GLY A 34 -9.16 21.33 22.26
CA GLY A 34 -10.51 21.01 21.80
C GLY A 34 -10.61 19.85 20.80
N LEU A 35 -10.65 18.63 21.32
CA LEU A 35 -11.43 17.50 20.77
C LEU A 35 -11.43 16.39 21.82
N ILE A 36 -12.54 16.24 22.55
CA ILE A 36 -12.73 15.11 23.45
C ILE A 36 -12.85 13.86 22.56
N GLN A 37 -11.86 12.97 22.62
CA GLN A 37 -12.02 11.62 22.10
C GLN A 37 -13.15 10.95 22.89
N LYS A 38 -14.34 10.89 22.30
CA LYS A 38 -15.43 10.07 22.82
C LYS A 38 -14.95 8.61 22.85
N PRO A 39 -15.21 7.85 23.94
CA PRO A 39 -14.99 6.42 23.88
C PRO A 39 -15.86 5.83 22.75
N LEU A 40 -15.27 4.95 21.95
CA LEU A 40 -15.99 4.14 20.97
C LEU A 40 -16.83 3.11 21.72
N VAL A 41 -18.02 3.54 22.14
CA VAL A 41 -19.07 2.67 22.69
C VAL A 41 -20.01 2.35 21.55
N PHE A 42 -19.89 1.15 20.99
CA PHE A 42 -20.81 0.65 19.97
C PHE A 42 -22.13 0.24 20.66
N GLU A 43 -23.14 1.11 20.57
CA GLU A 43 -24.50 0.90 21.07
C GLU A 43 -25.44 0.59 19.91
N HIS A 44 -25.81 -0.69 19.74
CA HIS A 44 -26.68 -1.13 18.65
C HIS A 44 -28.11 -1.33 19.15
N LYS A 45 -29.07 -0.62 18.54
CA LYS A 45 -30.49 -0.69 18.91
C LYS A 45 -31.25 -1.65 17.99
N VAL A 46 -31.89 -2.66 18.60
CA VAL A 46 -32.62 -3.74 17.92
C VAL A 46 -34.04 -3.80 18.48
N THR A 47 -35.06 -4.14 17.68
CA THR A 47 -36.45 -4.25 18.15
C THR A 47 -36.96 -5.68 17.99
N LEU A 48 -37.41 -6.30 19.09
CA LEU A 48 -37.99 -7.64 19.12
C LEU A 48 -39.35 -7.58 19.84
N GLN A 49 -40.40 -8.14 19.22
CA GLN A 49 -41.77 -8.16 19.76
C GLN A 49 -42.31 -6.79 20.24
N GLY A 50 -41.83 -5.69 19.65
CA GLY A 50 -42.22 -4.32 20.01
C GLY A 50 -41.43 -3.69 21.18
N ARG A 51 -40.52 -4.44 21.81
CA ARG A 51 -39.55 -3.92 22.79
C ARG A 51 -38.26 -3.51 22.09
N LEU A 52 -37.66 -2.41 22.56
CA LEU A 52 -36.35 -1.95 22.11
C LEU A 52 -35.27 -2.57 23.03
N TYR A 53 -34.30 -3.21 22.43
CA TYR A 53 -33.12 -3.77 23.07
C TYR A 53 -31.88 -3.00 22.61
N MET A 54 -30.86 -2.90 23.46
CA MET A 54 -29.56 -2.33 23.14
C MET A 54 -28.50 -3.40 23.34
N CYS A 55 -27.93 -3.88 22.23
CA CYS A 55 -26.75 -4.73 22.26
C CYS A 55 -25.51 -3.85 22.45
N THR A 56 -24.63 -4.30 23.35
CA THR A 56 -23.33 -3.66 23.64
C THR A 56 -22.27 -4.74 23.78
N ALA A 57 -20.99 -4.35 23.79
CA ALA A 57 -19.88 -5.25 24.15
C ALA A 57 -19.95 -5.83 25.59
N ARG A 58 -20.95 -5.46 26.40
CA ARG A 58 -21.19 -5.97 27.77
C ARG A 58 -22.48 -6.81 27.89
N GLY A 59 -23.20 -7.04 26.79
CA GLY A 59 -24.45 -7.81 26.75
C GLY A 59 -25.66 -7.01 26.29
N THR A 60 -26.83 -7.65 26.35
CA THR A 60 -28.15 -7.07 26.04
C THR A 60 -28.68 -6.20 27.19
N TYR A 61 -29.28 -5.06 26.86
CA TYR A 61 -30.10 -4.26 27.77
C TYR A 61 -31.48 -4.00 27.18
N ILE A 62 -32.53 -3.97 28.00
CA ILE A 62 -33.88 -3.58 27.56
C ILE A 62 -34.05 -2.07 27.73
N LEU A 63 -34.40 -1.37 26.65
CA LEU A 63 -34.71 0.06 26.62
C LEU A 63 -36.24 0.26 26.52
N ASP A 64 -36.97 -0.08 27.57
CA ASP A 64 -38.42 0.10 27.59
C ASP A 64 -38.81 1.57 27.78
N GLN A 65 -39.08 2.30 26.68
CA GLN A 65 -40.13 3.32 26.58
C GLN A 65 -40.64 3.46 25.13
N PHE A 66 -41.96 3.24 24.94
CA PHE A 66 -42.85 3.63 23.83
C PHE A 66 -42.26 4.09 22.47
N LEU A 67 -42.53 3.29 21.44
CA LEU A 67 -42.25 3.54 20.01
C LEU A 67 -42.90 4.83 19.46
N THR A 68 -42.16 5.56 18.61
CA THR A 68 -42.78 6.38 17.54
C THR A 68 -42.13 6.15 16.17
N ARG A 69 -42.92 5.56 15.26
CA ARG A 69 -42.78 5.44 13.78
C ARG A 69 -41.68 4.54 13.20
N ARG A 70 -42.14 3.42 12.60
CA ARG A 70 -41.61 2.63 11.45
C ARG A 70 -40.09 2.39 11.40
N SER A 71 -39.63 1.14 11.44
CA SER A 71 -39.94 0.16 10.38
C SER A 71 -40.17 -1.26 10.92
N VAL A 72 -41.11 -1.99 10.30
CA VAL A 72 -41.36 -3.42 10.56
C VAL A 72 -40.95 -4.19 9.31
N LEU A 73 -39.99 -5.10 9.45
CA LEU A 73 -39.78 -6.20 8.50
C LEU A 73 -40.48 -7.44 9.06
N HIS A 74 -41.28 -8.11 8.24
CA HIS A 74 -41.80 -9.45 8.58
C HIS A 74 -40.65 -10.45 8.58
N GLY A 75 -40.60 -11.31 9.60
CA GLY A 75 -39.59 -12.37 9.71
C GLY A 75 -38.26 -11.93 10.33
N GLY A 76 -38.28 -11.54 11.62
CA GLY A 76 -37.21 -11.82 12.59
C GLY A 76 -35.76 -11.39 12.30
N ILE A 77 -35.48 -10.55 11.31
CA ILE A 77 -34.11 -10.20 10.91
C ILE A 77 -33.98 -8.67 10.82
N VAL A 78 -33.13 -8.09 11.68
CA VAL A 78 -32.68 -6.69 11.59
C VAL A 78 -31.16 -6.69 11.63
N ALA A 79 -30.53 -6.73 10.46
CA ALA A 79 -29.08 -6.62 10.35
C ALA A 79 -28.67 -5.14 10.42
N HIS A 80 -27.95 -4.77 11.48
CA HIS A 80 -26.94 -3.71 11.40
C HIS A 80 -25.60 -4.32 11.85
N ASP A 81 -24.87 -4.79 10.85
CA ASP A 81 -23.48 -5.25 10.82
C ASP A 81 -23.03 -6.45 11.68
N THR A 82 -23.44 -6.63 12.95
CA THR A 82 -22.71 -7.57 13.84
C THR A 82 -23.48 -8.37 14.91
N PHE A 83 -24.79 -8.16 15.13
CA PHE A 83 -25.51 -8.84 16.23
C PHE A 83 -26.81 -9.51 15.77
N LEU A 84 -27.01 -10.78 16.20
CA LEU A 84 -28.30 -11.45 16.20
C LEU A 84 -28.89 -11.40 17.62
N LEU A 85 -30.20 -11.16 17.71
CA LEU A 85 -30.96 -11.23 18.96
C LEU A 85 -31.92 -12.42 18.88
N GLU A 86 -31.59 -13.50 19.57
CA GLU A 86 -32.43 -14.70 19.71
C GLU A 86 -32.54 -15.01 21.21
N ASP A 87 -33.74 -15.36 21.68
CA ASP A 87 -34.05 -15.67 23.08
C ASP A 87 -33.57 -14.61 24.10
N GLU A 88 -33.69 -13.32 23.72
CA GLU A 88 -33.24 -12.13 24.48
C GLU A 88 -31.70 -11.99 24.64
N GLU A 89 -30.89 -12.89 24.07
CA GLU A 89 -29.43 -12.82 24.07
C GLU A 89 -28.86 -12.22 22.76
N CYS A 90 -28.08 -11.15 22.87
CA CYS A 90 -27.29 -10.61 21.75
C CYS A 90 -26.08 -11.53 21.52
N ARG A 91 -26.15 -12.38 20.48
CA ARG A 91 -25.01 -13.18 20.01
C ARG A 91 -24.27 -12.44 18.89
N PHE A 92 -22.94 -12.51 18.92
CA PHE A 92 -22.09 -11.88 17.91
C PHE A 92 -22.13 -12.70 16.60
N LEU A 93 -22.56 -12.08 15.50
CA LEU A 93 -22.54 -12.69 14.16
C LEU A 93 -21.11 -12.71 13.64
N ASN A 94 -20.59 -13.88 13.24
CA ASN A 94 -19.35 -13.92 12.49
C ASN A 94 -19.58 -13.28 11.11
N PRO A 95 -18.90 -12.17 10.74
CA PRO A 95 -19.15 -11.47 9.49
C PRO A 95 -18.92 -12.35 8.25
N CYS A 96 -18.18 -13.45 8.38
CA CYS A 96 -17.93 -14.38 7.28
C CYS A 96 -19.13 -15.28 6.91
N GLU A 97 -20.17 -15.38 7.75
CA GLU A 97 -21.33 -16.27 7.52
C GLU A 97 -22.18 -15.84 6.31
N VAL A 98 -22.23 -14.53 6.01
CA VAL A 98 -22.94 -13.98 4.84
C VAL A 98 -22.08 -13.96 3.56
N GLN A 99 -20.96 -14.68 3.55
CA GLN A 99 -19.99 -14.77 2.45
C GLN A 99 -19.58 -13.39 1.86
N PRO A 100 -19.14 -12.41 2.67
CA PRO A 100 -18.93 -11.03 2.22
C PRO A 100 -17.79 -10.88 1.20
N CYS A 101 -16.85 -11.83 1.16
CA CYS A 101 -15.73 -11.84 0.22
C CYS A 101 -16.11 -12.35 -1.19
N GLY A 102 -17.34 -12.84 -1.38
CA GLY A 102 -17.84 -13.39 -2.63
C GLY A 102 -17.36 -14.83 -2.95
N PRO A 103 -17.69 -15.35 -4.14
CA PRO A 103 -17.38 -16.73 -4.53
C PRO A 103 -15.88 -17.04 -4.59
N GLY A 104 -15.46 -18.12 -3.91
CA GLY A 104 -14.09 -18.66 -4.00
C GLY A 104 -13.01 -17.91 -3.21
N ALA A 105 -13.34 -16.81 -2.53
CA ALA A 105 -12.42 -16.11 -1.63
C ALA A 105 -12.54 -16.62 -0.18
N VAL A 106 -11.43 -16.56 0.57
CA VAL A 106 -11.37 -16.96 1.99
C VAL A 106 -11.56 -15.73 2.86
N CYS A 107 -12.57 -15.78 3.74
CA CYS A 107 -12.85 -14.75 4.73
C CYS A 107 -12.16 -15.08 6.06
N HIS A 108 -11.46 -14.11 6.63
CA HIS A 108 -10.79 -14.22 7.93
C HIS A 108 -11.40 -13.19 8.90
N PRO A 109 -12.17 -13.62 9.90
CA PRO A 109 -12.72 -12.69 10.89
C PRO A 109 -11.60 -12.18 11.82
N HIS A 110 -11.69 -10.92 12.21
CA HIS A 110 -10.75 -10.28 13.11
C HIS A 110 -11.18 -10.49 14.58
N ARG A 111 -10.26 -10.33 15.55
CA ARG A 111 -10.48 -10.73 16.95
C ARG A 111 -11.53 -9.90 17.71
N ASP A 112 -11.81 -8.70 17.23
CA ASP A 112 -12.88 -7.82 17.70
C ASP A 112 -14.24 -8.14 17.05
N GLY A 113 -14.29 -9.10 16.12
CA GLY A 113 -15.50 -9.56 15.45
C GLY A 113 -16.03 -8.62 14.38
N GLU A 114 -16.00 -7.30 14.62
CA GLU A 114 -16.60 -6.27 13.75
C GLU A 114 -15.90 -6.13 12.38
N ARG A 115 -14.69 -6.65 12.26
CA ARG A 115 -13.87 -6.56 11.06
C ARG A 115 -13.55 -7.95 10.50
N TYR A 116 -13.38 -8.01 9.19
CA TYR A 116 -12.87 -9.18 8.49
C TYR A 116 -11.87 -8.73 7.43
N ASN A 117 -10.99 -9.65 7.02
CA ASN A 117 -10.24 -9.51 5.78
C ASN A 117 -10.62 -10.61 4.79
N CYS A 118 -10.37 -10.35 3.51
CA CYS A 118 -10.58 -11.31 2.45
C CYS A 118 -9.24 -11.63 1.79
N SER A 119 -8.98 -12.91 1.52
CA SER A 119 -7.79 -13.38 0.82
C SER A 119 -8.17 -14.37 -0.27
N CYS A 120 -7.31 -14.53 -1.29
CA CYS A 120 -7.47 -15.61 -2.24
C CYS A 120 -6.89 -16.92 -1.67
N PRO A 121 -7.50 -18.09 -1.95
CA PRO A 121 -6.97 -19.37 -1.52
C PRO A 121 -5.63 -19.69 -2.20
N PRO A 122 -4.83 -20.64 -1.67
CA PRO A 122 -3.53 -20.99 -2.23
C PRO A 122 -3.57 -21.28 -3.74
N GLY A 123 -2.66 -20.65 -4.50
CA GLY A 123 -2.60 -20.74 -5.96
C GLY A 123 -3.50 -19.77 -6.72
N LEU A 124 -4.33 -18.98 -6.03
CA LEU A 124 -5.06 -17.83 -6.60
C LEU A 124 -4.52 -16.50 -6.06
N TYR A 125 -4.60 -15.47 -6.89
CA TYR A 125 -4.09 -14.12 -6.64
C TYR A 125 -5.09 -13.08 -7.16
N GLY A 126 -4.96 -11.85 -6.68
CA GLY A 126 -5.86 -10.73 -6.99
C GLY A 126 -6.49 -10.15 -5.74
N LYS A 127 -7.63 -9.46 -5.92
CA LYS A 127 -8.41 -8.86 -4.83
C LYS A 127 -9.81 -9.47 -4.83
N PRO A 128 -10.24 -10.15 -3.76
CA PRO A 128 -11.60 -10.68 -3.63
C PRO A 128 -12.69 -9.66 -4.00
N PRO A 129 -13.75 -10.07 -4.74
CA PRO A 129 -14.05 -11.44 -5.18
C PRO A 129 -13.23 -11.91 -6.41
N HIS A 130 -12.42 -11.03 -7.01
CA HIS A 130 -11.64 -11.33 -8.22
C HIS A 130 -10.33 -12.07 -7.88
N CYS A 131 -10.47 -13.35 -7.54
CA CYS A 131 -9.36 -14.29 -7.41
C CYS A 131 -9.17 -15.07 -8.72
N SER A 132 -7.95 -15.06 -9.26
CA SER A 132 -7.59 -15.74 -10.50
C SER A 132 -6.28 -16.51 -10.34
N ARG A 133 -6.06 -17.57 -11.13
CA ARG A 133 -4.74 -18.22 -11.18
C ARG A 133 -3.77 -17.22 -11.80
N LEU A 134 -2.58 -17.05 -11.22
CA LEU A 134 -1.51 -16.37 -11.94
C LEU A 134 -1.18 -17.21 -13.17
N ILE A 135 -1.62 -16.74 -14.33
CA ILE A 135 -1.06 -17.18 -15.60
C ILE A 135 0.21 -16.36 -15.77
N PRO A 136 1.42 -16.98 -15.77
CA PRO A 136 2.64 -16.22 -15.88
C PRO A 136 2.61 -15.30 -17.11
N CYS A 137 3.04 -14.06 -16.92
CA CYS A 137 3.04 -13.00 -17.93
C CYS A 137 1.67 -12.42 -18.37
N SER A 138 0.52 -12.95 -17.94
CA SER A 138 -0.78 -12.44 -18.40
C SER A 138 -1.13 -11.03 -17.89
N SER A 139 -0.54 -10.60 -16.78
CA SER A 139 -0.77 -9.30 -16.14
C SER A 139 0.39 -8.31 -16.30
N SER A 140 1.26 -8.51 -17.30
CA SER A 140 2.47 -7.70 -17.54
C SER A 140 3.34 -7.43 -16.29
N PRO A 141 3.69 -8.46 -15.49
CA PRO A 141 4.32 -8.28 -14.16
C PRO A 141 5.73 -7.66 -14.22
N CYS A 142 6.41 -7.73 -15.37
CA CYS A 142 7.79 -7.27 -15.53
C CYS A 142 7.94 -5.75 -15.72
N GLY A 143 6.85 -4.98 -15.78
CA GLY A 143 6.92 -3.53 -16.03
C GLY A 143 7.26 -3.16 -17.49
N PRO A 144 7.43 -1.86 -17.78
CA PRO A 144 7.72 -1.37 -19.11
C PRO A 144 9.13 -1.76 -19.57
N ASN A 145 9.32 -1.90 -20.88
CA ASN A 145 10.60 -2.20 -21.53
C ASN A 145 11.26 -3.52 -21.07
N ALA A 146 10.49 -4.43 -20.48
CA ALA A 146 10.93 -5.77 -20.10
C ALA A 146 10.13 -6.83 -20.86
N ILE A 147 10.79 -7.94 -21.20
CA ILE A 147 10.13 -9.15 -21.68
C ILE A 147 9.87 -10.09 -20.49
N CYS A 148 8.67 -10.66 -20.48
CA CYS A 148 8.27 -11.68 -19.52
C CYS A 148 8.32 -13.06 -20.18
N VAL A 149 8.94 -14.03 -19.50
CA VAL A 149 9.00 -15.43 -19.95
C VAL A 149 8.35 -16.32 -18.89
N PRO A 150 7.34 -17.14 -19.24
CA PRO A 150 6.71 -18.07 -18.31
C PRO A 150 7.68 -19.20 -17.90
N MET A 151 7.72 -19.55 -16.62
CA MET A 151 8.56 -20.62 -16.06
C MET A 151 7.75 -21.49 -15.08
N GLY A 152 6.97 -22.43 -15.62
CA GLY A 152 6.04 -23.23 -14.81
C GLY A 152 4.95 -22.35 -14.20
N ASP A 153 4.86 -22.32 -12.87
CA ASP A 153 3.94 -21.44 -12.13
C ASP A 153 4.52 -20.05 -11.82
N THR A 154 5.78 -19.77 -12.20
CA THR A 154 6.43 -18.47 -12.00
C THR A 154 6.70 -17.77 -13.34
N ASN A 155 7.22 -16.53 -13.28
CA ASN A 155 7.71 -15.79 -14.44
C ASN A 155 9.15 -15.36 -14.20
N ASN A 156 9.89 -15.23 -15.29
CA ASN A 156 11.19 -14.54 -15.32
C ASN A 156 11.06 -13.26 -16.15
N CYS A 157 11.78 -12.22 -15.72
CA CYS A 157 11.76 -10.90 -16.34
C CYS A 157 13.18 -10.50 -16.76
N THR A 158 13.34 -10.00 -17.98
CA THR A 158 14.60 -9.40 -18.45
C THR A 158 14.31 -8.11 -19.21
N CYS A 159 15.20 -7.12 -19.14
CA CYS A 159 15.06 -5.91 -19.96
C CYS A 159 15.16 -6.25 -21.45
N LEU A 160 14.45 -5.50 -22.30
CA LEU A 160 14.60 -5.59 -23.74
C LEU A 160 16.01 -5.15 -24.18
N PRO A 161 16.52 -5.64 -25.33
CA PRO A 161 17.80 -5.17 -25.86
C PRO A 161 17.85 -3.64 -25.99
N GLY A 162 18.95 -3.04 -25.53
CA GLY A 162 19.12 -1.57 -25.48
C GLY A 162 18.54 -0.88 -24.24
N PHE A 163 17.89 -1.62 -23.32
CA PHE A 163 17.46 -1.10 -22.03
C PHE A 163 18.38 -1.59 -20.90
N LEU A 164 18.61 -0.71 -19.92
CA LEU A 164 19.54 -0.88 -18.81
C LEU A 164 18.78 -1.05 -17.48
N GLY A 165 19.45 -1.66 -16.51
CA GLY A 165 18.94 -1.91 -15.16
C GLY A 165 18.34 -3.31 -15.01
N SER A 166 17.38 -3.44 -14.10
CA SER A 166 16.65 -4.68 -13.85
C SER A 166 15.13 -4.44 -13.80
N PRO A 167 14.30 -5.39 -14.25
CA PRO A 167 12.85 -5.28 -14.13
C PRO A 167 12.40 -5.12 -12.67
N PRO A 168 11.35 -4.33 -12.38
CA PRO A 168 10.48 -3.62 -13.33
C PRO A 168 11.01 -2.24 -13.77
N ALA A 169 12.23 -1.86 -13.39
CA ALA A 169 12.83 -0.55 -13.61
C ALA A 169 13.76 -0.50 -14.84
N CYS A 170 13.39 -1.18 -15.93
CA CYS A 170 14.13 -1.14 -17.20
C CYS A 170 14.01 0.24 -17.85
N ARG A 171 15.13 0.96 -17.93
CA ARG A 171 15.22 2.31 -18.49
C ARG A 171 16.05 2.33 -19.77
N PRO A 172 15.81 3.27 -20.70
CA PRO A 172 16.73 3.47 -21.82
C PRO A 172 18.12 3.91 -21.33
N GLU A 173 19.10 3.92 -22.23
CA GLU A 173 20.40 4.54 -21.98
C GLU A 173 20.25 6.04 -21.71
N CYS A 174 19.47 6.73 -22.54
CA CYS A 174 19.17 8.15 -22.39
C CYS A 174 17.69 8.48 -22.69
N VAL A 175 17.22 9.58 -22.12
CA VAL A 175 15.97 10.27 -22.48
C VAL A 175 16.28 11.67 -23.03
N TYR A 176 17.34 12.31 -22.52
CA TYR A 176 17.82 13.63 -22.90
C TYR A 176 19.31 13.59 -23.23
N ASN A 177 19.78 14.59 -23.96
CA ASN A 177 21.21 14.73 -24.30
C ASN A 177 22.12 14.70 -23.06
N ASN A 178 21.71 15.38 -21.99
CA ASN A 178 22.47 15.48 -20.74
C ASN A 178 22.56 14.16 -19.94
N ASP A 179 21.85 13.10 -20.35
CA ASP A 179 22.05 11.75 -19.80
C ASP A 179 23.29 11.06 -20.42
N CYS A 180 23.76 11.55 -21.57
CA CYS A 180 24.95 11.09 -22.28
C CYS A 180 26.21 11.87 -21.87
N GLU A 181 27.38 11.34 -22.24
CA GLU A 181 28.62 12.12 -22.19
C GLU A 181 28.56 13.34 -23.14
N SER A 182 29.30 14.40 -22.84
CA SER A 182 29.26 15.68 -23.57
C SER A 182 29.73 15.62 -25.03
N VAL A 183 30.33 14.50 -25.43
CA VAL A 183 30.76 14.17 -26.80
C VAL A 183 29.77 13.28 -27.56
N LEU A 184 28.65 12.91 -26.95
CA LEU A 184 27.56 12.12 -27.55
C LEU A 184 26.26 12.91 -27.48
N ALA A 185 25.19 12.41 -28.12
CA ALA A 185 23.85 12.96 -28.00
C ALA A 185 22.80 11.84 -27.97
N CYS A 186 21.61 12.13 -27.47
CA CYS A 186 20.57 11.13 -27.30
C CYS A 186 19.74 10.95 -28.58
N PHE A 187 20.08 9.95 -29.38
CA PHE A 187 19.35 9.58 -30.59
C PHE A 187 18.58 8.28 -30.35
N GLY A 188 17.26 8.30 -30.54
CA GLY A 188 16.43 7.08 -30.46
C GLY A 188 16.44 6.37 -29.10
N ARG A 189 16.79 7.07 -28.01
CA ARG A 189 17.04 6.56 -26.64
C ARG A 189 18.40 5.87 -26.40
N LYS A 190 19.36 6.12 -27.28
CA LYS A 190 20.74 5.64 -27.22
C LYS A 190 21.72 6.81 -27.34
N CYS A 191 22.86 6.73 -26.66
CA CYS A 191 23.91 7.75 -26.74
C CYS A 191 24.80 7.46 -27.96
N GLU A 192 24.75 8.33 -28.97
CA GLU A 192 25.49 8.17 -30.23
C GLU A 192 26.20 9.48 -30.60
N ASP A 193 27.28 9.38 -31.41
CA ASP A 193 28.04 10.55 -31.84
C ASP A 193 27.25 11.34 -32.92
N PRO A 194 26.79 12.58 -32.67
CA PRO A 194 26.04 13.35 -33.65
C PRO A 194 26.85 13.67 -34.91
N CYS A 195 28.19 13.68 -34.87
CA CYS A 195 29.02 13.88 -36.06
C CYS A 195 28.89 12.75 -37.08
N THR A 196 28.35 11.58 -36.72
CA THR A 196 28.05 10.51 -37.68
C THR A 196 26.84 10.81 -38.59
N THR A 197 26.02 11.80 -38.23
CA THR A 197 24.80 12.20 -38.96
C THR A 197 24.96 13.50 -39.76
N MET A 198 26.12 14.15 -39.69
CA MET A 198 26.39 15.44 -40.32
C MET A 198 27.72 15.43 -41.09
N GLU A 199 27.64 15.69 -42.39
CA GLU A 199 28.82 15.96 -43.22
C GLU A 199 29.18 17.45 -43.14
N CYS A 200 30.48 17.75 -43.04
CA CYS A 200 31.00 19.12 -43.01
C CYS A 200 31.53 19.56 -44.38
N GLY A 201 31.83 20.86 -44.52
CA GLY A 201 32.44 21.41 -45.73
C GLY A 201 33.82 20.84 -46.05
N VAL A 202 34.31 21.11 -47.26
CA VAL A 202 35.61 20.62 -47.73
C VAL A 202 36.74 21.12 -46.80
N ASP A 203 37.63 20.21 -46.43
CA ASP A 203 38.74 20.40 -45.47
C ASP A 203 38.33 20.84 -44.05
N ALA A 204 37.04 20.73 -43.69
CA ALA A 204 36.56 20.88 -42.32
C ALA A 204 36.48 19.54 -41.58
N SER A 205 36.53 19.57 -40.25
CA SER A 205 36.17 18.41 -39.41
C SER A 205 34.90 18.72 -38.61
N CYS A 206 34.09 17.70 -38.34
CA CYS A 206 33.11 17.78 -37.28
C CYS A 206 33.80 17.65 -35.91
N ARG A 207 33.27 18.33 -34.90
CA ARG A 207 33.50 18.07 -33.47
C ARG A 207 32.17 18.19 -32.73
N VAL A 208 32.02 17.50 -31.62
CA VAL A 208 30.83 17.64 -30.76
C VAL A 208 31.07 18.75 -29.73
N VAL A 209 30.09 19.63 -29.56
CA VAL A 209 30.07 20.70 -28.55
C VAL A 209 28.67 20.76 -27.97
N ASP A 210 28.53 20.56 -26.65
CA ASP A 210 27.24 20.60 -25.95
C ASP A 210 26.18 19.69 -26.62
N HIS A 211 26.57 18.43 -26.85
CA HIS A 211 25.75 17.41 -27.53
C HIS A 211 25.30 17.78 -28.97
N GLN A 212 25.91 18.79 -29.59
CA GLN A 212 25.60 19.23 -30.97
C GLN A 212 26.81 19.03 -31.88
N PRO A 213 26.62 18.58 -33.13
CA PRO A 213 27.68 18.50 -34.11
C PRO A 213 28.02 19.91 -34.61
N ARG A 214 29.32 20.23 -34.67
CA ARG A 214 29.80 21.54 -35.12
C ARG A 214 30.99 21.39 -36.06
N CYS A 215 30.82 21.85 -37.29
CA CYS A 215 31.90 21.89 -38.26
C CYS A 215 32.92 22.97 -37.91
N VAL A 216 34.20 22.65 -38.09
CA VAL A 216 35.32 23.55 -37.80
C VAL A 216 36.44 23.41 -38.82
N CYS A 217 37.07 24.52 -39.17
CA CYS A 217 38.30 24.51 -39.94
C CYS A 217 39.49 24.17 -39.04
N PRO A 218 40.46 23.35 -39.50
CA PRO A 218 41.68 23.08 -38.76
C PRO A 218 42.56 24.34 -38.69
N PRO A 219 43.46 24.48 -37.69
CA PRO A 219 44.23 25.71 -37.47
C PRO A 219 45.08 26.21 -38.65
N ARG A 220 45.45 25.33 -39.60
CA ARG A 220 46.20 25.69 -40.81
C ARG A 220 45.33 26.23 -41.95
N LEU A 221 44.01 26.10 -41.86
CA LEU A 221 43.02 26.50 -42.87
C LEU A 221 41.91 27.36 -42.23
N SER A 222 42.29 28.28 -41.34
CA SER A 222 41.36 29.09 -40.54
C SER A 222 40.57 30.14 -41.32
N GLY A 223 40.87 30.37 -42.60
CA GLY A 223 40.08 31.22 -43.49
C GLY A 223 38.93 30.44 -44.15
N GLY A 224 37.80 31.09 -44.41
CA GLY A 224 36.65 30.47 -45.06
C GLY A 224 35.54 30.03 -44.12
N ASP A 225 34.70 29.10 -44.58
CA ASP A 225 33.47 28.66 -43.89
C ASP A 225 33.52 27.14 -43.69
N PRO A 226 33.48 26.63 -42.45
CA PRO A 226 33.55 25.20 -42.16
C PRO A 226 32.34 24.39 -42.64
N TYR A 227 31.23 25.03 -43.00
CA TYR A 227 30.07 24.36 -43.61
C TYR A 227 30.14 24.30 -45.14
N ALA A 228 31.13 24.94 -45.76
CA ALA A 228 31.32 24.94 -47.22
C ALA A 228 32.74 24.55 -47.65
N HIS A 229 33.75 25.34 -47.29
CA HIS A 229 35.16 25.10 -47.66
C HIS A 229 36.12 25.91 -46.77
N CYS A 230 37.05 25.21 -46.12
CA CYS A 230 38.16 25.79 -45.35
C CYS A 230 39.37 26.11 -46.25
N ARG A 231 40.08 27.20 -45.98
CA ARG A 231 41.16 27.75 -46.82
C ARG A 231 42.24 28.39 -45.95
N THR A 232 43.46 28.53 -46.49
CA THR A 232 44.50 29.33 -45.83
C THR A 232 44.01 30.77 -45.62
N SER A 233 44.24 31.31 -44.42
CA SER A 233 43.90 32.69 -44.03
C SER A 233 44.77 33.72 -44.75
#